data_AF-A0A959MPB6-F1
#
_entry.id   AF-A0A959MPB6-F1
#
_cell.length_a   1.000
_cell.length_b   1.000
_cell.length_c   1.000
_cell.angle_alpha   90.00
_cell.angle_beta   90.00
_cell.angle_gamma   90.00
#
_symmetry.space_group_name_H-M   'P 1'
#
loop_
_entity.id
_entity.type
_entity.pdbx_description
1 polymer ?
#
loop_
_entity_poly.entity_id
_entity_poly.type
_entity_poly.pdbx_seq_one_letter_code
_entity_poly.pdbx_strand_id
1 'polypeptide(L)'
;MLKIKTQFILAICFFISFSSQAQNDLHFDKHFIDCMDKWVVIQPGKDSSLSFGFVYFDQLAGLSLHYEGKFKITSSGEYVAQKLENAGMIFRLKPTGTLMSIIPTEKLKELNVSPIPEWLSNYKTDTSSAQSLYNYGFLYNAWNQCATALQYLQKAKNVDPQYNKLNVEMAFSYNCLQLYDSAIIVLNKALKADSTDAYVNKELVYAQIKSGQLEKAAASCRKAIRICTDQKFNGENCYNILYTYFRKNDKVNFNAWLDEAKKWCAKNKQYMNIIEAMEKEMNKETP
;
A
#
# COMPACT_ATOMS: atom_id res chain seq x y z
N MET A 1 50.38 -56.04 47.38
CA MET A 1 50.76 -55.18 46.24
C MET A 1 49.50 -54.93 45.41
N LEU A 2 48.75 -53.85 45.67
CA LEU A 2 47.67 -53.36 44.80
C LEU A 2 47.52 -51.85 45.07
N LYS A 3 47.81 -51.03 44.05
CA LYS A 3 47.86 -49.56 44.12
C LYS A 3 46.45 -48.98 44.08
N ILE A 4 46.08 -48.19 45.09
CA ILE A 4 44.90 -47.31 45.07
C ILE A 4 45.28 -46.05 44.27
N LYS A 5 44.60 -45.80 43.15
CA LYS A 5 44.71 -44.54 42.40
C LYS A 5 43.59 -43.61 42.85
N THR A 6 43.94 -42.58 43.60
CA THR A 6 43.06 -41.45 43.93
C THR A 6 42.95 -40.55 42.70
N GLN A 7 41.78 -40.45 42.08
CA GLN A 7 41.51 -39.45 41.04
C GLN A 7 40.90 -38.21 41.70
N PHE A 8 41.62 -37.08 41.59
CA PHE A 8 41.10 -35.76 41.92
C PHE A 8 40.15 -35.31 40.80
N ILE A 9 38.88 -35.11 41.14
CA ILE A 9 37.91 -34.47 40.25
C ILE A 9 38.05 -32.96 40.45
N LEU A 10 38.62 -32.28 39.45
CA LEU A 10 38.71 -30.84 39.40
C LEU A 10 37.35 -30.28 38.91
N ALA A 11 36.57 -29.68 39.81
CA ALA A 11 35.34 -29.00 39.45
C ALA A 11 35.67 -27.65 38.81
N ILE A 12 35.53 -27.56 37.48
CA ILE A 12 35.67 -26.30 36.74
C ILE A 12 34.32 -25.59 36.79
N CYS A 13 34.20 -24.59 37.67
CA CYS A 13 33.07 -23.66 37.67
C CYS A 13 33.19 -22.71 36.48
N PHE A 14 32.41 -22.95 35.42
CA PHE A 14 32.18 -21.96 34.37
C PHE A 14 31.33 -20.83 34.93
N PHE A 15 31.96 -19.70 35.28
CA PHE A 15 31.25 -18.43 35.41
C PHE A 15 30.83 -17.99 34.00
N ILE A 16 29.59 -18.30 33.63
CA ILE A 16 28.94 -17.68 32.47
C ILE A 16 28.61 -16.25 32.90
N SER A 17 29.47 -15.30 32.53
CA SER A 17 29.16 -13.89 32.57
C SER A 17 28.02 -13.63 31.59
N PHE A 18 26.78 -13.65 32.06
CA PHE A 18 25.67 -13.04 31.32
C PHE A 18 25.92 -11.53 31.29
N SER A 19 26.63 -11.06 30.26
CA SER A 19 26.49 -9.67 29.86
C SER A 19 25.05 -9.51 29.38
N SER A 20 24.20 -8.99 30.26
CA SER A 20 22.94 -8.35 29.89
C SER A 20 23.26 -7.19 28.95
N GLN A 21 23.51 -7.48 27.67
CA GLN A 21 23.31 -6.48 26.64
C GLN A 21 21.81 -6.21 26.66
N ALA A 22 21.41 -5.00 27.06
CA ALA A 22 20.03 -4.55 26.96
C ALA A 22 19.56 -4.85 25.52
N GLN A 23 18.67 -5.82 25.38
CA GLN A 23 18.14 -6.17 24.08
C GLN A 23 17.34 -4.96 23.62
N ASN A 24 17.75 -4.37 22.51
CA ASN A 24 17.14 -3.15 22.04
C ASN A 24 15.79 -3.55 21.42
N ASP A 25 14.68 -3.26 22.11
CA ASP A 25 13.30 -3.68 21.75
C ASP A 25 12.74 -3.01 20.47
N LEU A 26 13.62 -2.41 19.66
CA LEU A 26 13.25 -1.80 18.40
C LEU A 26 13.27 -2.84 17.27
N HIS A 27 12.08 -3.13 16.75
CA HIS A 27 11.86 -4.04 15.64
C HIS A 27 11.39 -3.25 14.41
N PHE A 28 12.27 -3.06 13.43
CA PHE A 28 11.96 -2.33 12.20
C PHE A 28 11.25 -3.23 11.18
N ASP A 29 10.00 -3.58 11.47
CA ASP A 29 9.19 -4.54 10.70
C ASP A 29 7.81 -4.01 10.26
N LYS A 30 7.50 -2.73 10.54
CA LYS A 30 6.19 -2.13 10.22
C LYS A 30 6.29 -1.12 9.10
N HIS A 31 5.30 -1.09 8.21
CA HIS A 31 5.11 0.07 7.33
C HIS A 31 4.38 1.18 8.09
N PHE A 32 4.47 2.42 7.60
CA PHE A 32 3.80 3.55 8.24
C PHE A 32 2.29 3.33 8.43
N ILE A 33 1.62 2.70 7.46
CA ILE A 33 0.19 2.45 7.51
C ILE A 33 -0.22 1.52 8.66
N ASP A 34 0.69 0.64 9.09
CA ASP A 34 0.49 -0.28 10.22
C ASP A 34 0.67 0.43 11.58
N CYS A 35 1.28 1.62 11.55
CA CYS A 35 1.63 2.41 12.71
C CYS A 35 0.65 3.56 12.98
N MET A 36 -0.54 3.55 12.37
CA MET A 36 -1.53 4.59 12.60
C MET A 36 -1.88 4.71 14.10
N ASP A 37 -1.88 5.94 14.59
CA ASP A 37 -2.05 6.31 16.00
C ASP A 37 -0.98 5.71 16.93
N LYS A 38 0.28 5.63 16.44
CA LYS A 38 1.44 5.13 17.20
C LYS A 38 2.64 6.06 17.09
N TRP A 39 3.45 6.06 18.15
CA TRP A 39 4.81 6.58 18.16
C TRP A 39 5.75 5.61 17.45
N VAL A 40 6.57 6.11 16.52
CA VAL A 40 7.47 5.29 15.70
C VAL A 40 8.88 5.86 15.63
N VAL A 41 9.83 4.96 15.39
CA VAL A 41 11.21 5.25 14.99
C VAL A 41 11.35 5.07 13.47
N ILE A 42 11.93 6.06 12.79
CA ILE A 42 11.94 6.17 11.31
C ILE A 42 13.29 5.72 10.70
N GLN A 43 14.11 5.02 11.48
CA GLN A 43 15.52 4.64 11.26
C GLN A 43 16.57 5.70 11.64
N PRO A 44 17.76 5.27 12.09
CA PRO A 44 18.86 6.16 12.45
C PRO A 44 19.42 6.92 11.26
N GLY A 45 19.88 8.15 11.52
CA GLY A 45 20.71 8.90 10.58
C GLY A 45 22.14 8.32 10.50
N LYS A 46 23.06 9.05 9.86
CA LYS A 46 24.49 8.71 9.90
C LYS A 46 25.08 8.83 11.31
N ASP A 47 24.43 9.61 12.18
CA ASP A 47 24.73 9.71 13.60
C ASP A 47 23.95 8.62 14.37
N SER A 48 24.49 8.17 15.51
CA SER A 48 23.86 7.14 16.37
C SER A 48 22.53 7.56 17.01
N SER A 49 21.91 8.65 16.53
CA SER A 49 20.63 9.17 16.99
C SER A 49 19.48 8.62 16.15
N LEU A 50 18.35 8.40 16.81
CA LEU A 50 17.12 7.84 16.25
C LEU A 50 16.06 8.92 16.17
N SER A 51 15.52 9.14 14.97
CA SER A 51 14.40 10.06 14.75
C SER A 51 13.07 9.42 15.13
N PHE A 52 12.20 10.16 15.80
CA PHE A 52 10.86 9.67 16.17
C PHE A 52 9.75 10.71 15.97
N GLY A 53 8.53 10.20 15.86
CA GLY A 53 7.32 10.99 15.73
C GLY A 53 6.07 10.14 15.86
N PHE A 54 4.92 10.79 15.78
CA PHE A 54 3.61 10.17 15.88
C PHE A 54 2.94 10.05 14.51
N VAL A 55 2.56 8.85 14.11
CA VAL A 55 1.85 8.61 12.85
C VAL A 55 0.35 8.69 13.10
N TYR A 56 -0.34 9.48 12.29
CA TYR A 56 -1.79 9.67 12.40
C TYR A 56 -2.42 9.87 11.03
N PHE A 57 -3.74 9.73 10.98
CA PHE A 57 -4.50 10.01 9.76
C PHE A 57 -5.14 11.40 9.83
N ASP A 58 -4.66 12.29 8.97
CA ASP A 58 -5.35 13.54 8.63
C ASP A 58 -6.29 13.24 7.46
N GLN A 59 -7.60 13.24 7.71
CA GLN A 59 -8.58 12.86 6.69
C GLN A 59 -8.59 13.78 5.45
N LEU A 60 -8.03 14.98 5.55
CA LEU A 60 -7.94 15.92 4.44
C LEU A 60 -6.62 15.76 3.65
N ALA A 61 -5.55 15.30 4.31
CA ALA A 61 -4.21 15.31 3.72
C ALA A 61 -3.49 13.95 3.69
N GLY A 62 -4.13 12.90 4.20
CA GLY A 62 -3.61 11.53 4.20
C GLY A 62 -2.83 11.16 5.47
N LEU A 63 -2.23 9.97 5.43
CA LEU A 63 -1.36 9.49 6.50
C LEU A 63 -0.18 10.46 6.70
N SER A 64 0.06 10.82 7.94
CA SER A 64 0.98 11.89 8.30
C SER A 64 1.81 11.52 9.51
N LEU A 65 3.02 12.03 9.56
CA LEU A 65 3.92 11.92 10.69
C LEU A 65 4.08 13.31 11.31
N HIS A 66 3.71 13.44 12.57
CA HIS A 66 4.10 14.57 13.41
C HIS A 66 5.48 14.27 14.00
N TYR A 67 6.51 14.93 13.48
CA TYR A 67 7.88 14.74 13.93
C TYR A 67 8.14 15.41 15.27
N GLU A 68 8.75 14.69 16.20
CA GLU A 68 8.95 15.17 17.57
C GLU A 68 10.41 15.43 17.92
N GLY A 69 11.34 14.67 17.34
CA GLY A 69 12.76 14.92 17.52
C GLY A 69 13.63 13.70 17.34
N LYS A 70 14.76 13.69 18.05
CA LYS A 70 15.72 12.59 18.07
C LYS A 70 15.90 12.05 19.50
N PHE A 71 16.38 10.83 19.63
CA PHE A 71 16.87 10.30 20.89
C PHE A 71 18.06 9.37 20.68
N LYS A 72 18.81 9.11 21.75
CA LYS A 72 19.85 8.06 21.78
C LYS A 72 19.49 7.02 22.81
N ILE A 73 20.03 5.83 22.64
CA ILE A 73 19.85 4.72 23.58
C ILE A 73 21.17 4.55 24.33
N THR A 74 21.13 4.64 25.66
CA THR A 74 22.31 4.44 26.50
C THR A 74 22.72 2.97 26.53
N SER A 75 23.90 2.67 27.08
CA SER A 75 24.32 1.29 27.33
C SER A 75 23.40 0.53 28.31
N SER A 76 22.64 1.24 29.15
CA SER A 76 21.62 0.68 30.03
C SER A 76 20.25 0.47 29.34
N GLY A 77 20.09 0.89 28.08
CA GLY A 77 18.83 0.79 27.33
C GLY A 77 17.85 1.94 27.58
N GLU A 78 18.28 3.02 28.23
CA GLU A 78 17.46 4.22 28.46
C GLU A 78 17.44 5.12 27.22
N TYR A 79 16.29 5.70 26.94
CA TYR A 79 16.05 6.59 25.81
C TYR A 79 16.27 8.03 26.27
N VAL A 80 17.25 8.69 25.69
CA VAL A 80 17.60 10.08 26.02
C VAL A 80 17.18 10.99 24.88
N ALA A 81 16.06 11.69 25.06
CA ALA A 81 15.52 12.62 24.09
C ALA A 81 16.45 13.83 23.84
N GLN A 82 16.44 14.30 22.60
CA GLN A 82 17.13 15.49 22.12
C GLN A 82 16.09 16.35 21.41
N LYS A 83 15.68 17.45 22.07
CA LYS A 83 14.78 18.42 21.46
C LYS A 83 15.51 19.19 20.36
N LEU A 84 14.84 19.35 19.23
CA LEU A 84 15.37 20.05 18.06
C LEU A 84 14.43 21.20 17.70
N GLU A 85 14.97 22.23 17.06
CA GLU A 85 14.20 23.41 16.60
C GLU A 85 13.06 23.04 15.63
N ASN A 86 13.18 21.90 14.95
CA ASN A 86 12.20 21.40 13.97
C ASN A 86 11.17 20.42 14.57
N ALA A 87 11.12 20.25 15.89
CA ALA A 87 10.03 19.53 16.54
C ALA A 87 8.68 20.19 16.20
N GLY A 88 7.67 19.38 15.86
CA GLY A 88 6.35 19.85 15.42
C GLY A 88 6.14 19.90 13.90
N MET A 89 7.16 19.57 13.09
CA MET A 89 6.98 19.46 11.64
C MET A 89 6.05 18.30 11.26
N ILE A 90 5.13 18.55 10.32
CA ILE A 90 4.23 17.53 9.78
C ILE A 90 4.75 17.06 8.42
N PHE A 91 5.01 15.77 8.30
CA PHE A 91 5.40 15.12 7.05
C PHE A 91 4.24 14.29 6.49
N ARG A 92 3.85 14.57 5.24
CA ARG A 92 2.85 13.76 4.54
C ARG A 92 3.50 12.50 4.00
N LEU A 93 2.98 11.35 4.39
CA LEU A 93 3.57 10.06 4.11
C LEU A 93 3.04 9.51 2.79
N LYS A 94 3.91 8.79 2.08
CA LYS A 94 3.58 8.04 0.87
C LYS A 94 4.05 6.60 1.03
N PRO A 95 3.45 5.64 0.31
CA PRO A 95 3.93 4.26 0.28
C PRO A 95 5.44 4.23 -0.01
N THR A 96 6.18 3.55 0.87
CA THR A 96 7.63 3.40 0.82
C THR A 96 8.02 2.01 1.33
N GLY A 97 9.17 1.50 0.88
CA GLY A 97 9.77 0.28 1.42
C GLY A 97 10.48 0.47 2.77
N THR A 98 10.57 1.71 3.27
CA THR A 98 11.11 1.97 4.61
C THR A 98 10.26 1.26 5.66
N LEU A 99 10.94 0.62 6.63
CA LEU A 99 10.32 -0.04 7.77
C LEU A 99 10.61 0.75 9.05
N MET A 100 9.62 0.75 9.93
CA MET A 100 9.57 1.52 11.16
C MET A 100 9.49 0.55 12.34
N SER A 101 9.97 1.01 13.49
CA SER A 101 9.71 0.36 14.76
C SER A 101 8.69 1.16 15.55
N ILE A 102 7.69 0.49 16.12
CA ILE A 102 6.82 1.12 17.13
C ILE A 102 7.65 1.31 18.40
N ILE A 103 7.50 2.45 19.06
CA ILE A 103 8.16 2.70 20.35
C ILE A 103 7.36 2.00 21.46
N PRO A 104 8.00 1.19 22.31
CA PRO A 104 7.34 0.57 23.46
C PRO A 104 6.71 1.64 24.39
N THR A 105 5.51 1.37 24.90
CA THR A 105 4.72 2.39 25.62
C THR A 105 5.42 2.86 26.91
N GLU A 106 6.13 1.95 27.57
CA GLU A 106 6.95 2.18 28.75
C GLU A 106 8.13 3.14 28.49
N LYS A 107 8.64 3.19 27.25
CA LYS A 107 9.74 4.08 26.85
C LYS A 107 9.30 5.50 26.53
N LEU A 108 8.00 5.76 26.37
CA LEU A 108 7.48 7.08 26.02
C LEU A 108 7.71 8.13 27.12
N LYS A 109 7.73 7.71 28.39
CA LYS A 109 8.05 8.61 29.52
C LYS A 109 9.49 9.11 29.45
N GLU A 110 10.44 8.25 29.07
CA GLU A 110 11.85 8.62 28.89
C GLU A 110 12.02 9.67 27.76
N LEU A 111 11.10 9.67 26.79
CA LEU A 111 11.04 10.65 25.70
C LEU A 111 10.25 11.93 26.03
N ASN A 112 9.67 12.03 27.23
CA ASN A 112 8.81 13.14 27.65
C ASN A 112 7.59 13.36 26.72
N VAL A 113 7.00 12.28 26.19
CA VAL A 113 5.79 12.35 25.37
C VAL A 113 4.64 11.56 25.97
N SER A 114 3.41 12.02 25.73
CA SER A 114 2.20 11.30 26.10
C SER A 114 1.94 10.14 25.13
N PRO A 115 1.42 8.99 25.59
CA PRO A 115 1.04 7.87 24.72
C PRO A 115 0.07 8.26 23.59
N ILE A 116 -0.84 9.18 23.89
CA ILE A 116 -1.73 9.81 22.92
C ILE A 116 -1.48 11.33 22.99
N PRO A 117 -1.00 11.96 21.90
CA PRO A 117 -0.81 13.40 21.88
C PRO A 117 -2.14 14.16 22.00
N GLU A 118 -2.17 15.24 22.78
CA GLU A 118 -3.38 16.05 23.00
C GLU A 118 -3.94 16.63 21.69
N TRP A 119 -3.05 17.09 20.81
CA TRP A 119 -3.40 17.66 19.50
C TRP A 119 -4.06 16.65 18.54
N LEU A 120 -3.97 15.33 18.79
CA LEU A 120 -4.55 14.31 17.93
C LEU A 120 -6.08 14.44 17.84
N SER A 121 -6.72 14.91 18.91
CA SER A 121 -8.16 15.15 18.98
C SER A 121 -8.65 16.09 17.87
N ASN A 122 -7.84 17.06 17.46
CA ASN A 122 -8.15 17.99 16.35
C ASN A 122 -8.30 17.29 15.00
N TYR A 123 -7.75 16.08 14.85
CA TYR A 123 -7.81 15.27 13.62
C TYR A 123 -8.80 14.10 13.73
N LYS A 124 -9.35 13.85 14.93
CA LYS A 124 -10.30 12.75 15.23
C LYS A 124 -11.72 13.28 15.45
N THR A 125 -12.13 14.27 14.67
CA THR A 125 -13.43 14.96 14.81
C THR A 125 -14.63 14.08 14.46
N ASP A 126 -14.52 13.28 13.40
CA ASP A 126 -15.53 12.29 13.00
C ASP A 126 -14.86 11.03 12.47
N THR A 127 -15.13 9.90 13.11
CA THR A 127 -14.54 8.59 12.77
C THR A 127 -15.59 7.55 12.34
N SER A 128 -16.86 7.93 12.28
CA SER A 128 -17.98 6.99 12.10
C SER A 128 -18.92 7.33 10.95
N SER A 129 -18.88 8.54 10.39
CA SER A 129 -19.68 8.84 9.20
C SER A 129 -19.24 8.01 7.99
N ALA A 130 -20.14 7.86 7.01
CA ALA A 130 -19.82 7.21 5.75
C ALA A 130 -18.65 7.88 5.02
N GLN A 131 -18.56 9.22 5.07
CA GLN A 131 -17.45 9.98 4.49
C GLN A 131 -16.12 9.67 5.18
N SER A 132 -16.11 9.64 6.52
CA SER A 132 -14.90 9.33 7.29
C SER A 132 -14.44 7.89 7.05
N LEU A 133 -15.35 6.93 7.15
CA LEU A 133 -15.08 5.51 6.88
C LEU A 133 -14.61 5.30 5.43
N TYR A 134 -15.19 6.02 4.47
CA TYR A 134 -14.69 6.03 3.09
C TYR A 134 -13.25 6.56 3.01
N ASN A 135 -12.91 7.64 3.71
CA ASN A 135 -11.56 8.20 3.71
C ASN A 135 -10.54 7.20 4.26
N TYR A 136 -10.88 6.43 5.30
CA TYR A 136 -10.05 5.31 5.76
C TYR A 136 -9.90 4.24 4.68
N GLY A 137 -11.00 3.84 4.04
CA GLY A 137 -10.99 2.89 2.94
C GLY A 137 -10.07 3.32 1.80
N PHE A 138 -10.23 4.56 1.34
CA PHE A 138 -9.39 5.20 0.33
C PHE A 138 -7.92 5.21 0.73
N LEU A 139 -7.60 5.58 1.97
CA LEU A 139 -6.24 5.56 2.47
C LEU A 139 -5.65 4.15 2.41
N TYR A 140 -6.33 3.14 2.94
CA TYR A 140 -5.80 1.77 2.93
C TYR A 140 -5.65 1.22 1.50
N ASN A 141 -6.55 1.57 0.57
CA ASN A 141 -6.38 1.25 -0.86
C ASN A 141 -5.12 1.90 -1.44
N ALA A 142 -4.88 3.18 -1.17
CA ALA A 142 -3.69 3.90 -1.63
C ALA A 142 -2.38 3.31 -1.07
N TRP A 143 -2.45 2.60 0.05
CA TRP A 143 -1.34 1.86 0.67
C TRP A 143 -1.35 0.36 0.36
N ASN A 144 -2.15 -0.08 -0.63
CA ASN A 144 -2.26 -1.47 -1.08
C ASN A 144 -2.74 -2.46 0.01
N GLN A 145 -3.35 -1.95 1.09
CA GLN A 145 -3.95 -2.73 2.18
C GLN A 145 -5.44 -2.98 1.89
N CYS A 146 -5.71 -3.60 0.75
CA CYS A 146 -7.03 -3.68 0.14
C CYS A 146 -8.07 -4.45 0.98
N ALA A 147 -7.63 -5.44 1.76
CA ALA A 147 -8.51 -6.17 2.68
C ALA A 147 -9.04 -5.24 3.80
N THR A 148 -8.15 -4.46 4.42
CA THR A 148 -8.51 -3.48 5.45
C THR A 148 -9.37 -2.36 4.84
N ALA A 149 -9.01 -1.88 3.64
CA ALA A 149 -9.81 -0.91 2.92
C ALA A 149 -11.26 -1.38 2.74
N LEU A 150 -11.46 -2.62 2.27
CA LEU A 150 -12.78 -3.19 2.05
C LEU A 150 -13.61 -3.26 3.34
N GLN A 151 -12.99 -3.54 4.49
CA GLN A 151 -13.69 -3.52 5.78
C GLN A 151 -14.24 -2.11 6.10
N TYR A 152 -13.44 -1.06 5.92
CA TYR A 152 -13.87 0.31 6.13
C TYR A 152 -14.95 0.74 5.13
N LEU A 153 -14.79 0.39 3.86
CA LEU A 153 -15.77 0.71 2.81
C LEU A 153 -17.11 -0.02 3.03
N GLN A 154 -17.08 -1.25 3.54
CA GLN A 154 -18.30 -1.96 3.90
C GLN A 154 -19.00 -1.34 5.11
N LYS A 155 -18.25 -0.85 6.11
CA LYS A 155 -18.81 -0.06 7.20
C LYS A 155 -19.44 1.23 6.68
N ALA A 156 -18.74 1.96 5.81
CA ALA A 156 -19.26 3.19 5.19
C ALA A 156 -20.58 2.93 4.44
N LYS A 157 -20.65 1.83 3.68
CA LYS A 157 -21.87 1.38 2.97
C LYS A 157 -23.03 1.07 3.91
N ASN A 158 -22.76 0.52 5.09
CA ASN A 158 -23.79 0.23 6.09
C ASN A 158 -24.33 1.52 6.73
N VAL A 159 -23.49 2.55 6.86
CA VAL A 159 -23.89 3.87 7.39
C VAL A 159 -24.69 4.65 6.36
N ASP A 160 -24.23 4.70 5.11
CA ASP A 160 -24.95 5.33 4.00
C ASP A 160 -24.86 4.45 2.72
N PRO A 161 -25.92 3.68 2.40
CA PRO A 161 -25.97 2.86 1.21
C PRO A 161 -25.96 3.63 -0.12
N GLN A 162 -26.23 4.94 -0.10
CA GLN A 162 -26.28 5.82 -1.27
C GLN A 162 -25.02 6.68 -1.41
N TYR A 163 -23.99 6.44 -0.59
CA TYR A 163 -22.75 7.18 -0.67
C TYR A 163 -21.98 6.84 -1.97
N ASN A 164 -22.19 7.66 -3.01
CA ASN A 164 -21.85 7.36 -4.40
C ASN A 164 -20.37 7.06 -4.67
N LYS A 165 -19.46 7.59 -3.85
CA LYS A 165 -18.01 7.39 -4.00
C LYS A 165 -17.56 5.96 -3.67
N LEU A 166 -18.37 5.17 -2.95
CA LEU A 166 -17.97 3.82 -2.50
C LEU A 166 -17.71 2.84 -3.63
N ASN A 167 -18.50 2.90 -4.70
CA ASN A 167 -18.49 1.83 -5.70
C ASN A 167 -17.10 1.69 -6.36
N VAL A 168 -16.42 2.81 -6.60
CA VAL A 168 -15.08 2.83 -7.19
C VAL A 168 -14.04 2.27 -6.24
N GLU A 169 -14.00 2.75 -5.00
CA GLU A 169 -13.03 2.27 -4.02
C GLU A 169 -13.25 0.80 -3.63
N MET A 170 -14.52 0.36 -3.54
CA MET A 170 -14.84 -1.05 -3.34
C MET A 170 -14.39 -1.89 -4.54
N ALA A 171 -14.60 -1.41 -5.76
CA ALA A 171 -14.13 -2.09 -6.97
C ALA A 171 -12.61 -2.24 -6.99
N PHE A 172 -11.89 -1.18 -6.62
CA PHE A 172 -10.44 -1.23 -6.50
C PHE A 172 -10.01 -2.28 -5.47
N SER A 173 -10.61 -2.29 -4.27
CA SER A 173 -10.31 -3.30 -3.26
C SER A 173 -10.61 -4.71 -3.76
N TYR A 174 -11.75 -4.92 -4.44
CA TYR A 174 -12.09 -6.22 -5.03
C TYR A 174 -11.09 -6.64 -6.11
N ASN A 175 -10.70 -5.75 -7.02
CA ASN A 175 -9.71 -6.02 -8.06
C ASN A 175 -8.34 -6.41 -7.46
N CYS A 176 -7.88 -5.66 -6.45
CA CYS A 176 -6.66 -5.92 -5.72
C CYS A 176 -6.67 -7.28 -4.99
N LEU A 177 -7.83 -7.67 -4.45
CA LEU A 177 -8.06 -8.97 -3.82
C LEU A 177 -8.40 -10.09 -4.83
N GLN A 178 -8.33 -9.81 -6.13
CA GLN A 178 -8.66 -10.74 -7.22
C GLN A 178 -10.13 -11.23 -7.22
N LEU A 179 -11.02 -10.50 -6.55
CA LEU A 179 -12.47 -10.74 -6.51
C LEU A 179 -13.15 -10.06 -7.71
N TYR A 180 -12.74 -10.41 -8.92
CA TYR A 180 -13.09 -9.70 -10.15
C TYR A 180 -14.60 -9.64 -10.43
N ASP A 181 -15.35 -10.71 -10.16
CA ASP A 181 -16.80 -10.70 -10.37
C ASP A 181 -17.51 -9.70 -9.45
N SER A 182 -17.04 -9.58 -8.20
CA SER A 182 -17.57 -8.58 -7.26
C SER A 182 -17.24 -7.17 -7.73
N ALA A 183 -16.03 -6.94 -8.24
CA ALA A 183 -15.64 -5.66 -8.84
C ALA A 183 -16.55 -5.30 -10.03
N ILE A 184 -16.79 -6.23 -10.95
CA ILE A 184 -17.65 -6.02 -12.13
C ILE A 184 -19.07 -5.62 -11.73
N ILE A 185 -19.64 -6.24 -10.68
CA ILE A 185 -20.99 -5.89 -10.20
C ILE A 185 -21.05 -4.43 -9.73
N VAL A 186 -20.11 -3.99 -8.88
CA VAL A 186 -20.13 -2.62 -8.35
C VAL A 186 -19.77 -1.58 -9.40
N LEU A 187 -18.87 -1.90 -10.33
CA LEU A 187 -18.48 -1.02 -11.43
C LEU A 187 -19.64 -0.80 -12.41
N ASN A 188 -20.37 -1.86 -12.77
CA ASN A 188 -21.57 -1.72 -13.60
C ASN A 188 -22.63 -0.88 -12.91
N LYS A 189 -22.76 -0.95 -11.58
CA LYS A 189 -23.66 -0.05 -10.83
C LYS A 189 -23.19 1.40 -10.91
N ALA A 190 -21.89 1.67 -10.76
CA ALA A 190 -21.33 3.01 -10.90
C ALA A 190 -21.57 3.59 -12.30
N LEU A 191 -21.35 2.79 -13.36
CA LEU A 191 -21.55 3.22 -14.75
C LEU A 191 -23.01 3.47 -15.14
N LYS A 192 -23.98 3.01 -14.34
CA LYS A 192 -25.39 3.41 -14.52
C LYS A 192 -25.63 4.85 -14.07
N ALA A 193 -24.87 5.34 -13.08
CA ALA A 193 -24.98 6.71 -12.60
C ALA A 193 -24.17 7.68 -13.48
N ASP A 194 -22.94 7.29 -13.84
CA ASP A 194 -22.13 8.02 -14.79
C ASP A 194 -21.39 7.05 -15.72
N SER A 195 -21.88 6.93 -16.95
CA SER A 195 -21.28 6.04 -17.94
C SER A 195 -19.98 6.57 -18.54
N THR A 196 -19.67 7.86 -18.35
CA THR A 196 -18.54 8.57 -18.96
C THR A 196 -17.31 8.64 -18.07
N ASP A 197 -17.41 8.15 -16.82
CA ASP A 197 -16.27 8.08 -15.90
C ASP A 197 -15.18 7.14 -16.45
N ALA A 198 -14.08 7.74 -16.91
CA ALA A 198 -12.98 7.03 -17.53
C ALA A 198 -12.26 6.09 -16.57
N TYR A 199 -12.20 6.43 -15.28
CA TYR A 199 -11.54 5.61 -14.26
C TYR A 199 -12.39 4.37 -13.94
N VAL A 200 -13.70 4.53 -13.76
CA VAL A 200 -14.63 3.40 -13.57
C VAL A 200 -14.56 2.45 -14.78
N ASN A 201 -14.56 2.99 -16.00
CA ASN A 201 -14.43 2.18 -17.22
C ASN A 201 -13.08 1.44 -17.26
N LYS A 202 -11.97 2.07 -16.86
CA LYS A 202 -10.65 1.43 -16.75
C LYS A 202 -10.66 0.26 -15.76
N GLU A 203 -11.19 0.45 -14.57
CA GLU A 203 -11.31 -0.62 -13.57
C GLU A 203 -12.22 -1.77 -14.05
N LEU A 204 -13.26 -1.47 -14.84
CA LEU A 204 -14.16 -2.49 -15.41
C LEU A 204 -13.44 -3.32 -16.48
N VAL A 205 -12.74 -2.67 -17.40
CA VAL A 205 -11.94 -3.36 -18.43
C VAL A 205 -10.90 -4.25 -17.76
N TYR A 206 -10.21 -3.75 -16.74
CA TYR A 206 -9.25 -4.55 -15.96
C TYR A 206 -9.91 -5.79 -15.34
N ALA A 207 -11.02 -5.62 -14.61
CA ALA A 207 -11.72 -6.73 -13.97
C ALA A 207 -12.25 -7.77 -14.98
N GLN A 208 -12.75 -7.32 -16.14
CA GLN A 208 -13.21 -8.19 -17.22
C GLN A 208 -12.05 -8.98 -17.85
N ILE A 209 -10.89 -8.36 -18.08
CA ILE A 209 -9.69 -9.07 -18.56
C ILE A 209 -9.29 -10.15 -17.55
N LYS A 210 -9.20 -9.80 -16.27
CA LYS A 210 -8.70 -10.71 -15.23
C LYS A 210 -9.67 -11.85 -14.89
N SER A 211 -10.98 -11.64 -15.08
CA SER A 211 -11.99 -12.71 -15.01
C SER A 211 -12.11 -13.54 -16.30
N GLY A 212 -11.26 -13.30 -17.30
CA GLY A 212 -11.27 -14.03 -18.57
C GLY A 212 -12.38 -13.60 -19.55
N GLN A 213 -13.15 -12.57 -19.23
CA GLN A 213 -14.22 -12.02 -20.07
C GLN A 213 -13.66 -11.04 -21.13
N LEU A 214 -12.66 -11.48 -21.89
CA LEU A 214 -11.87 -10.63 -22.78
C LEU A 214 -12.71 -9.94 -23.89
N GLU A 215 -13.68 -10.64 -24.47
CA GLU A 215 -14.59 -10.04 -25.46
C GLU A 215 -15.45 -8.91 -24.85
N LYS A 216 -15.90 -9.08 -23.60
CA LYS A 216 -16.62 -8.02 -22.90
C LYS A 216 -15.69 -6.86 -22.56
N ALA A 217 -14.45 -7.13 -22.16
CA ALA A 217 -13.45 -6.10 -21.92
C ALA A 217 -13.17 -5.28 -23.19
N ALA A 218 -13.04 -5.95 -24.33
CA ALA A 218 -12.88 -5.31 -25.64
C ALA A 218 -14.08 -4.40 -25.98
N ALA A 219 -15.31 -4.89 -25.80
CA ALA A 219 -16.51 -4.11 -26.01
C ALA A 219 -16.62 -2.89 -25.06
N SER A 220 -16.35 -3.10 -23.77
CA SER A 220 -16.30 -2.03 -22.76
C SER A 220 -15.26 -0.97 -23.11
N CYS A 221 -14.05 -1.37 -23.51
CA CYS A 221 -12.99 -0.45 -23.90
C CYS A 221 -13.38 0.39 -25.14
N ARG A 222 -13.93 -0.23 -26.19
CA ARG A 222 -14.43 0.50 -27.36
C ARG A 222 -15.56 1.46 -27.01
N LYS A 223 -16.44 1.08 -26.07
CA LYS A 223 -17.48 1.97 -25.55
C LYS A 223 -16.86 3.17 -24.83
N ALA A 224 -15.93 2.93 -23.90
CA ALA A 224 -15.25 3.99 -23.14
C ALA A 224 -14.53 4.99 -24.05
N ILE A 225 -13.77 4.50 -25.05
CA ILE A 225 -13.10 5.34 -26.05
C ILE A 225 -14.07 6.29 -26.78
N ARG A 226 -15.32 5.87 -26.99
CA ARG A 226 -16.34 6.64 -27.70
C ARG A 226 -17.04 7.67 -26.81
N ILE A 227 -17.27 7.36 -25.54
CA ILE A 227 -18.16 8.14 -24.68
C ILE A 227 -17.42 8.96 -23.61
N CYS A 228 -16.22 8.54 -23.22
CA CYS A 228 -15.44 9.23 -22.20
C CYS A 228 -14.71 10.43 -22.83
N THR A 229 -14.87 11.60 -22.22
CA THR A 229 -14.12 12.81 -22.58
C THR A 229 -12.68 12.75 -22.08
N ASP A 230 -12.46 12.20 -20.88
CA ASP A 230 -11.13 11.88 -20.39
C ASP A 230 -10.62 10.59 -21.07
N GLN A 231 -9.51 10.73 -21.78
CA GLN A 231 -8.90 9.67 -22.59
C GLN A 231 -7.63 9.10 -21.94
N LYS A 232 -7.29 9.52 -20.71
CA LYS A 232 -6.05 9.15 -19.99
C LYS A 232 -5.79 7.65 -19.97
N PHE A 233 -6.84 6.84 -19.84
CA PHE A 233 -6.75 5.38 -19.69
C PHE A 233 -6.90 4.60 -20.99
N ASN A 234 -7.17 5.26 -22.13
CA ASN A 234 -7.39 4.54 -23.40
C ASN A 234 -6.17 3.74 -23.82
N GLY A 235 -4.96 4.30 -23.67
CA GLY A 235 -3.71 3.61 -24.00
C GLY A 235 -3.49 2.37 -23.14
N GLU A 236 -3.65 2.50 -21.81
CA GLU A 236 -3.55 1.38 -20.88
C GLU A 236 -4.57 0.27 -21.19
N ASN A 237 -5.83 0.63 -21.44
CA ASN A 237 -6.89 -0.33 -21.75
C ASN A 237 -6.61 -1.07 -23.08
N CYS A 238 -6.26 -0.34 -24.15
CA CYS A 238 -5.94 -0.95 -25.45
C CYS A 238 -4.71 -1.85 -25.35
N TYR A 239 -3.66 -1.40 -24.66
CA TYR A 239 -2.45 -2.18 -24.42
C TYR A 239 -2.76 -3.47 -23.67
N ASN A 240 -3.54 -3.41 -22.59
CA ASN A 240 -3.88 -4.59 -21.79
C ASN A 240 -4.70 -5.61 -22.58
N ILE A 241 -5.63 -5.16 -23.42
CA ILE A 241 -6.41 -6.04 -24.31
C ILE A 241 -5.50 -6.71 -25.33
N LEU A 242 -4.69 -5.92 -26.06
CA LEU A 242 -3.76 -6.41 -27.07
C LEU A 242 -2.77 -7.43 -26.45
N TYR A 243 -2.16 -7.07 -25.33
CA TYR A 243 -1.24 -7.93 -24.59
C TYR A 243 -1.91 -9.25 -24.17
N THR A 244 -3.18 -9.22 -23.77
CA THR A 244 -3.89 -10.44 -23.40
C THR A 244 -4.15 -11.34 -24.61
N TYR A 245 -4.51 -10.80 -25.77
CA TYR A 245 -4.63 -11.60 -27.01
C TYR A 245 -3.28 -12.18 -27.44
N PHE A 246 -2.20 -11.39 -27.35
CA PHE A 246 -0.84 -11.87 -27.58
C PHE A 246 -0.50 -13.07 -26.68
N ARG A 247 -0.75 -12.96 -25.37
CA ARG A 247 -0.50 -14.04 -24.40
C ARG A 247 -1.34 -15.30 -24.65
N LYS A 248 -2.46 -15.18 -25.34
CA LYS A 248 -3.32 -16.29 -25.76
C LYS A 248 -2.96 -16.83 -27.15
N ASN A 249 -1.94 -16.27 -27.82
CA ASN A 249 -1.59 -16.54 -29.20
C ASN A 249 -2.77 -16.33 -30.19
N ASP A 250 -3.69 -15.40 -29.85
CA ASP A 250 -4.85 -15.09 -30.67
C ASP A 250 -4.49 -14.02 -31.71
N LYS A 251 -3.94 -14.47 -32.84
CA LYS A 251 -3.46 -13.59 -33.91
C LYS A 251 -4.56 -12.75 -34.55
N VAL A 252 -5.78 -13.28 -34.65
CA VAL A 252 -6.91 -12.59 -35.29
C VAL A 252 -7.28 -11.36 -34.46
N ASN A 253 -7.53 -11.55 -33.16
CA ASN A 253 -7.94 -10.45 -32.30
C ASN A 253 -6.77 -9.54 -31.90
N PHE A 254 -5.54 -10.07 -31.83
CA PHE A 254 -4.34 -9.24 -31.69
C PHE A 254 -4.26 -8.22 -32.84
N ASN A 255 -4.35 -8.67 -34.09
CA ASN A 255 -4.31 -7.79 -35.25
C ASN A 255 -5.47 -6.78 -35.26
N ALA A 256 -6.67 -7.19 -34.81
CA ALA A 256 -7.84 -6.33 -34.72
C ALA A 256 -7.72 -5.19 -33.68
N TRP A 257 -6.77 -5.29 -32.75
CA TRP A 257 -6.51 -4.29 -31.71
C TRP A 257 -5.20 -3.51 -31.91
N LEU A 258 -4.33 -3.97 -32.79
CA LEU A 258 -2.97 -3.47 -32.95
C LEU A 258 -2.92 -1.97 -33.28
N ASP A 259 -3.68 -1.54 -34.28
CA ASP A 259 -3.69 -0.13 -34.71
C ASP A 259 -4.27 0.80 -33.65
N GLU A 260 -5.34 0.37 -32.96
CA GLU A 260 -5.95 1.17 -31.90
C GLU A 260 -4.98 1.27 -30.71
N ALA A 261 -4.29 0.19 -30.34
CA ALA A 261 -3.27 0.21 -29.30
C ALA A 261 -2.09 1.11 -29.66
N LYS A 262 -1.55 1.03 -30.89
CA LYS A 262 -0.48 1.92 -31.37
C LYS A 262 -0.90 3.39 -31.31
N LYS A 263 -2.11 3.70 -31.78
CA LYS A 263 -2.68 5.06 -31.76
C LYS A 263 -2.74 5.63 -30.34
N TRP A 264 -3.32 4.90 -29.38
CA TRP A 264 -3.46 5.42 -28.01
C TRP A 264 -2.17 5.36 -27.19
N CYS A 265 -1.23 4.48 -27.55
CA CYS A 265 0.06 4.37 -26.88
C CYS A 265 1.17 5.22 -27.53
N ALA A 266 0.92 5.94 -28.62
CA ALA A 266 1.95 6.63 -29.42
C ALA A 266 2.90 7.55 -28.61
N LYS A 267 2.42 8.17 -27.52
CA LYS A 267 3.22 9.03 -26.64
C LYS A 267 3.94 8.27 -25.51
N ASN A 268 3.57 7.02 -25.25
CA ASN A 268 4.18 6.16 -24.24
C ASN A 268 5.22 5.23 -24.90
N LYS A 269 6.48 5.66 -24.88
CA LYS A 269 7.61 4.91 -25.47
C LYS A 269 7.73 3.47 -24.94
N GLN A 270 7.46 3.26 -23.66
CA GLN A 270 7.54 1.93 -23.07
C GLN A 270 6.47 1.00 -23.67
N TYR A 271 5.23 1.45 -23.76
CA TYR A 271 4.16 0.66 -24.39
C TYR A 271 4.43 0.42 -25.87
N MET A 272 4.88 1.44 -26.62
CA MET A 272 5.19 1.28 -28.05
C MET A 272 6.27 0.23 -28.31
N ASN A 273 7.38 0.27 -27.56
CA ASN A 273 8.45 -0.72 -27.70
C ASN A 273 7.95 -2.16 -27.46
N ILE A 274 7.05 -2.36 -26.48
CA ILE A 274 6.47 -3.66 -26.19
C ILE A 274 5.50 -4.09 -27.31
N ILE A 275 4.67 -3.17 -27.81
CA ILE A 275 3.72 -3.43 -28.89
C ILE A 275 4.45 -3.86 -30.17
N GLU A 276 5.51 -3.16 -30.56
CA GLU A 276 6.34 -3.49 -31.73
C GLU A 276 7.03 -4.86 -31.58
N ALA A 277 7.50 -5.19 -30.37
CA ALA A 277 8.06 -6.50 -30.10
C ALA A 277 7.01 -7.62 -30.23
N MET A 278 5.80 -7.43 -29.67
CA MET A 278 4.69 -8.38 -29.80
C MET A 278 4.30 -8.57 -31.27
N GLU A 279 4.18 -7.49 -32.04
CA GLU A 279 3.84 -7.54 -33.47
C GLU A 279 4.88 -8.34 -34.27
N LYS A 280 6.17 -8.07 -34.05
CA LYS A 280 7.25 -8.82 -34.70
C LYS A 280 7.17 -10.30 -34.35
N GLU A 281 6.84 -10.65 -33.12
CA GLU A 281 6.70 -12.02 -32.67
C GLU A 281 5.48 -12.71 -33.30
N MET A 282 4.31 -12.07 -33.32
CA MET A 282 3.09 -12.60 -33.95
C MET A 282 3.21 -12.79 -35.47
N ASN A 283 4.14 -12.06 -36.10
CA ASN A 283 4.42 -12.14 -37.54
C ASN A 283 5.49 -13.16 -37.91
N LYS A 284 6.22 -13.74 -36.95
CA LYS A 284 7.08 -14.89 -37.24
C LYS A 284 6.18 -16.06 -37.63
N GLU A 285 6.42 -16.64 -38.80
CA GLU A 285 5.77 -17.88 -39.21
C GLU A 285 6.07 -18.95 -38.15
N THR A 286 5.02 -19.63 -37.69
CA THR A 286 5.20 -20.82 -36.86
C THR A 286 5.88 -21.86 -37.75
N PRO A 287 7.05 -22.41 -37.36
CA PRO A 287 7.72 -23.43 -38.17
C PRO A 287 6.84 -24.65 -38.43
#